data_AF-A0A535HJ84-F1
#
_entry.id   AF-A0A535HJ84-F1
#
_cell.length_a   1.000
_cell.length_b   1.000
_cell.length_c   1.000
_cell.angle_alpha   90.00
_cell.angle_beta   90.00
_cell.angle_gamma   90.00
#
_symmetry.space_group_name_H-M   'P 1'
#
loop_
_entity.id
_entity.type
_entity.pdbx_description
1 polymer ?
#
loop_
_entity_poly.entity_id
_entity_poly.type
_entity_poly.pdbx_seq_one_letter_code
_entity_poly.pdbx_strand_id
1 'polypeptide(L)'
;MESTLEVLLGLYREERDQGRQSEDQRAGLTNLVLIISGALFAFVANLKFQLAAALPAMFIVIIGLYGCFGSLKLYERFQLHQERASAIRRRIDALVPDATVEQLRRDAAAKHRGEYGFLYKIHLNWVWIALNLLIALSGLVVLYIVFLQNHP
;
A
#
# COMPACT_ATOMS: atom_id res chain seq x y z
N MET A 1 3.26 33.12 -20.40
CA MET A 1 4.14 31.94 -20.27
C MET A 1 4.43 31.65 -18.80
N GLU A 2 4.89 32.65 -18.04
CA GLU A 2 5.17 32.53 -16.59
C GLU A 2 3.94 32.07 -15.76
N SER A 3 2.78 32.71 -15.95
CA SER A 3 1.52 32.30 -15.28
C SER A 3 1.08 30.86 -15.61
N THR A 4 1.27 30.40 -16.85
CA THR A 4 0.91 29.02 -17.24
C THR A 4 1.82 28.00 -16.57
N LEU A 5 3.12 28.30 -16.50
CA LEU A 5 4.10 27.45 -15.83
C LEU A 5 3.83 27.37 -14.32
N GLU A 6 3.48 28.50 -13.69
CA GLU A 6 3.11 28.56 -12.28
C GLU A 6 1.89 27.67 -11.97
N VAL A 7 0.83 27.77 -12.78
CA VAL A 7 -0.36 26.91 -12.65
C VAL A 7 0.00 25.43 -12.78
N LEU A 8 0.83 25.06 -13.77
CA LEU A 8 1.24 23.67 -13.97
C LEU A 8 2.10 23.14 -12.81
N LEU A 9 2.99 23.97 -12.26
CA LEU A 9 3.78 23.61 -11.08
C LEU A 9 2.89 23.44 -9.84
N GLY A 10 1.87 24.27 -9.68
CA GLY A 10 0.85 24.13 -8.63
C GLY A 10 0.12 22.80 -8.73
N LEU A 11 -0.46 22.49 -9.89
CA LEU A 11 -1.17 21.22 -10.14
C LEU A 11 -0.24 20.00 -9.99
N TYR A 12 1.01 20.11 -10.44
CA TYR A 12 1.99 19.05 -10.26
C TYR A 12 2.26 18.74 -8.79
N ARG A 13 2.41 19.79 -7.95
CA ARG A 13 2.60 19.63 -6.50
C ARG A 13 1.39 19.00 -5.85
N GLU A 14 0.19 19.47 -6.19
CA GLU A 14 -1.06 18.91 -5.66
C GLU A 14 -1.20 17.41 -5.95
N GLU A 15 -0.97 16.99 -7.20
CA GLU A 15 -1.03 15.56 -7.56
C GLU A 15 0.04 14.74 -6.81
N ARG A 16 1.23 15.31 -6.58
CA ARG A 16 2.29 14.64 -5.79
C ARG A 16 1.91 14.51 -4.31
N ASP A 17 1.28 15.53 -3.74
CA ASP A 17 0.81 15.51 -2.35
C ASP A 17 -0.33 14.51 -2.15
N GLN A 18 -1.30 14.46 -3.08
CA GLN A 18 -2.39 13.47 -3.07
C GLN A 18 -1.85 12.03 -3.22
N GLY A 19 -0.82 11.85 -4.06
CA GLY A 19 -0.09 10.59 -4.15
C GLY A 19 0.54 10.19 -2.82
N ARG A 20 1.30 11.09 -2.17
CA ARG A 20 1.90 10.83 -0.86
C ARG A 20 0.84 10.50 0.19
N GLN A 21 -0.24 11.26 0.24
CA GLN A 21 -1.35 11.02 1.17
C GLN A 21 -1.95 9.62 1.00
N SER A 22 -2.06 9.12 -0.23
CA SER A 22 -2.55 7.75 -0.48
C SER A 22 -1.63 6.69 0.12
N GLU A 23 -0.31 6.86 0.06
CA GLU A 23 0.65 5.96 0.71
C GLU A 23 0.64 6.09 2.25
N ASP A 24 0.51 7.31 2.78
CA ASP A 24 0.37 7.52 4.23
C ASP A 24 -0.91 6.85 4.76
N GLN A 25 -2.00 6.92 4.01
CA GLN A 25 -3.25 6.21 4.33
C GLN A 25 -3.08 4.68 4.29
N ARG A 26 -2.24 4.13 3.40
CA ARG A 26 -1.95 2.69 3.36
C ARG A 26 -1.17 2.25 4.60
N ALA A 27 -0.18 3.04 5.00
CA ALA A 27 0.57 2.80 6.23
C ALA A 27 -0.37 2.87 7.44
N GLY A 28 -1.21 3.90 7.52
CA GLY A 28 -2.22 4.06 8.57
C GLY A 28 -3.21 2.89 8.65
N LEU A 29 -3.78 2.50 7.50
CA LEU A 29 -4.68 1.35 7.39
C LEU A 29 -4.02 0.06 7.89
N THR A 30 -2.82 -0.24 7.38
CA THR A 30 -2.09 -1.46 7.76
C THR A 30 -1.74 -1.47 9.24
N ASN A 31 -1.35 -0.33 9.80
CA ASN A 31 -1.07 -0.21 11.24
C ASN A 31 -2.32 -0.50 12.08
N LEU A 32 -3.48 0.01 11.69
CA LEU A 32 -4.75 -0.31 12.36
C LEU A 32 -5.08 -1.81 12.27
N VAL A 33 -4.91 -2.41 11.09
CA VAL A 33 -5.11 -3.85 10.90
C VAL A 33 -4.18 -4.66 11.82
N LEU A 34 -2.90 -4.29 11.93
CA LEU A 34 -1.94 -4.94 12.81
C LEU A 34 -2.34 -4.84 14.30
N ILE A 35 -2.70 -3.64 14.77
CA ILE A 35 -3.08 -3.42 16.17
C ILE A 35 -4.32 -4.25 16.53
N ILE A 36 -5.37 -4.18 15.70
CA ILE A 36 -6.61 -4.91 15.94
C ILE A 36 -6.38 -6.42 15.87
N SER A 37 -5.63 -6.88 14.87
CA SER A 37 -5.32 -8.30 14.72
C SER A 37 -4.49 -8.82 15.89
N GLY A 38 -3.50 -8.07 16.36
CA GLY A 38 -2.72 -8.42 17.54
C GLY A 38 -3.58 -8.58 18.79
N ALA A 39 -4.53 -7.66 19.02
CA ALA A 39 -5.48 -7.76 20.12
C ALA A 39 -6.39 -9.01 19.99
N LEU A 40 -6.89 -9.28 18.78
CA LEU A 40 -7.70 -10.47 18.52
C LEU A 40 -6.91 -11.77 18.70
N PHE A 41 -5.64 -11.81 18.30
CA PHE A 41 -4.75 -12.96 18.55
C PHE A 41 -4.54 -13.21 20.04
N ALA A 42 -4.28 -12.16 20.82
CA ALA A 42 -4.18 -12.27 22.27
C ALA A 42 -5.50 -12.80 22.87
N PHE A 43 -6.65 -12.33 22.38
CA PHE A 43 -7.95 -12.79 22.84
C PHE A 43 -8.22 -14.27 22.49
N VAL A 44 -7.91 -14.68 21.26
CA VAL A 44 -7.95 -16.10 20.82
C VAL A 44 -7.09 -16.98 21.74
N ALA A 45 -5.87 -16.55 22.06
CA ALA A 45 -4.97 -17.29 22.94
C ALA A 45 -5.55 -17.46 24.36
N ASN A 46 -6.20 -16.42 24.90
CA ASN A 46 -6.90 -16.50 26.19
C ASN A 46 -8.07 -17.49 26.18
N LEU A 47 -8.76 -17.64 25.04
CA LEU A 47 -9.81 -18.62 24.82
C LEU A 47 -9.27 -20.04 24.54
N LYS A 48 -7.95 -20.24 24.60
CA LYS A 48 -7.27 -21.54 24.43
C LYS A 48 -7.67 -22.29 23.17
N PHE A 49 -7.99 -21.56 22.09
CA PHE A 49 -8.40 -22.12 20.80
C PHE A 49 -9.68 -23.00 20.86
N GLN A 50 -10.51 -22.83 21.88
CA GLN A 50 -11.82 -23.50 21.98
C GLN A 50 -12.82 -22.92 20.96
N LEU A 51 -14.02 -23.52 20.84
CA LEU A 51 -15.04 -23.09 19.88
C LEU A 51 -15.37 -21.57 19.96
N ALA A 52 -15.34 -20.99 21.16
CA ALA A 52 -15.53 -19.55 21.37
C ALA A 52 -14.50 -18.68 20.64
N ALA A 53 -13.30 -19.21 20.34
CA ALA A 53 -12.25 -18.53 19.60
C ALA A 53 -12.53 -18.46 18.08
N ALA A 54 -13.52 -19.20 17.56
CA ALA A 54 -13.88 -19.16 16.15
C ALA A 54 -14.32 -17.76 15.70
N LEU A 55 -15.11 -17.07 16.52
CA LEU A 55 -15.61 -15.73 16.21
C LEU A 55 -14.45 -14.71 16.07
N PRO A 56 -13.58 -14.50 17.06
CA PRO A 56 -12.46 -13.57 16.90
C PRO A 56 -11.49 -13.99 15.78
N ALA A 57 -11.28 -15.29 15.55
CA ALA A 57 -10.48 -15.77 14.43
C ALA A 57 -11.08 -15.38 13.06
N MET A 58 -12.41 -15.49 12.91
CA MET A 58 -13.12 -15.01 11.72
C MET A 58 -12.93 -13.50 11.51
N PHE A 59 -12.98 -12.71 12.58
CA PHE A 59 -12.69 -11.27 12.50
C PHE A 59 -11.25 -10.97 12.04
N ILE A 60 -10.26 -11.77 12.46
CA ILE A 60 -8.87 -11.64 11.96
C ILE A 60 -8.81 -11.87 10.44
N VAL A 61 -9.52 -12.89 9.94
CA VAL A 61 -9.60 -13.15 8.49
C VAL A 61 -10.20 -11.94 7.76
N ILE A 62 -11.35 -11.46 8.24
CA ILE A 62 -12.08 -10.34 7.63
C ILE A 62 -11.22 -9.08 7.60
N ILE A 63 -10.56 -8.73 8.72
CA ILE A 63 -9.77 -7.50 8.78
C ILE A 63 -8.47 -7.59 7.96
N GLY A 64 -7.84 -8.77 7.88
CA GLY A 64 -6.69 -9.00 6.99
C GLY A 64 -7.08 -8.86 5.52
N LEU A 65 -8.24 -9.41 5.12
CA LEU A 65 -8.77 -9.23 3.76
C LEU A 65 -9.11 -7.75 3.48
N TYR A 66 -9.74 -7.07 4.44
CA TYR A 66 -10.02 -5.64 4.34
C TYR A 66 -8.75 -4.81 4.13
N GLY A 67 -7.68 -5.10 4.87
CA GLY A 67 -6.38 -4.45 4.70
C GLY A 67 -5.76 -4.71 3.32
N CYS A 68 -5.92 -5.91 2.77
CA CYS A 68 -5.49 -6.26 1.42
C CYS A 68 -6.23 -5.43 0.35
N PHE A 69 -7.57 -5.43 0.38
CA PHE A 69 -8.38 -4.68 -0.57
C PHE A 69 -8.19 -3.17 -0.44
N GLY A 70 -8.10 -2.65 0.80
CA GLY A 70 -7.83 -1.24 1.04
C GLY A 70 -6.45 -0.82 0.53
N SER A 71 -5.42 -1.66 0.73
CA SER A 71 -4.08 -1.41 0.17
C SER A 71 -4.07 -1.38 -1.35
N LEU A 72 -4.79 -2.30 -1.99
CA LEU A 72 -4.97 -2.32 -3.45
C LEU A 72 -5.69 -1.06 -3.95
N LYS A 73 -6.76 -0.65 -3.27
CA LYS A 73 -7.53 0.52 -3.67
C LYS A 73 -6.74 1.81 -3.54
N LEU A 74 -5.99 1.97 -2.45
CA LEU A 74 -5.13 3.13 -2.24
C LEU A 74 -3.93 3.13 -3.20
N TYR A 75 -3.42 1.96 -3.60
CA TYR A 75 -2.40 1.86 -4.64
C TYR A 75 -2.92 2.31 -6.01
N GLU A 76 -4.15 1.94 -6.37
CA GLU A 76 -4.79 2.45 -7.60
C GLU A 76 -4.89 3.97 -7.59
N ARG A 77 -5.30 4.57 -6.46
CA ARG A 77 -5.34 6.03 -6.29
C ARG A 77 -3.96 6.67 -6.39
N PHE A 78 -2.95 6.09 -5.74
CA PHE A 78 -1.58 6.54 -5.88
C PHE A 78 -1.14 6.55 -7.35
N GLN A 79 -1.41 5.47 -8.10
CA GLN A 79 -1.03 5.38 -9.51
C GLN A 79 -1.75 6.43 -10.37
N LEU A 80 -3.04 6.67 -10.14
CA LEU A 80 -3.78 7.72 -10.83
C LEU A 80 -3.11 9.10 -10.67
N HIS A 81 -2.76 9.47 -9.45
CA HIS A 81 -2.08 10.74 -9.15
C HIS A 81 -0.67 10.80 -9.76
N GLN A 82 0.05 9.67 -9.77
CA GLN A 82 1.37 9.58 -10.39
C GLN A 82 1.31 9.73 -11.91
N GLU A 83 0.32 9.15 -12.57
CA GLU A 83 0.11 9.28 -14.02
C GLU A 83 -0.24 10.73 -14.40
N ARG A 84 -1.12 11.38 -13.63
CA ARG A 84 -1.47 12.80 -13.82
C ARG A 84 -0.27 13.71 -13.61
N ALA A 85 0.48 13.54 -12.52
CA ALA A 85 1.71 14.27 -12.26
C ALA A 85 2.72 14.07 -13.41
N SER A 86 2.81 12.86 -13.96
CA SER A 86 3.69 12.60 -15.11
C SER A 86 3.22 13.29 -16.39
N ALA A 87 1.91 13.39 -16.64
CA ALA A 87 1.38 14.12 -17.78
C ALA A 87 1.65 15.63 -17.66
N ILE A 88 1.45 16.21 -16.48
CA ILE A 88 1.75 17.62 -16.19
C ILE A 88 3.24 17.90 -16.37
N ARG A 89 4.12 17.04 -15.84
CA ARG A 89 5.57 17.17 -16.00
C ARG A 89 6.01 17.17 -17.46
N ARG A 90 5.46 16.30 -18.30
CA ARG A 90 5.74 16.30 -19.76
C ARG A 90 5.36 17.64 -20.40
N ARG A 91 4.28 18.27 -19.93
CA ARG A 91 3.88 19.60 -20.41
C ARG A 91 4.82 20.69 -19.93
N ILE A 92 5.32 20.61 -18.70
CA ILE A 92 6.33 21.53 -18.17
C ILE A 92 7.63 21.45 -18.98
N ASP A 93 8.12 20.23 -19.25
CA ASP A 93 9.33 19.98 -20.06
C ASP A 93 9.20 20.58 -21.47
N ALA A 94 8.02 20.49 -22.08
CA ALA A 94 7.75 21.13 -23.38
C ALA A 94 7.70 22.67 -23.33
N LEU A 95 7.41 23.28 -22.17
CA LEU A 95 7.39 24.73 -22.00
C LEU A 95 8.76 25.31 -21.62
N VAL A 96 9.62 24.49 -21.02
CA VAL A 96 10.97 24.89 -20.57
C VAL A 96 11.99 23.80 -20.98
N PRO A 97 12.26 23.63 -22.29
CA PRO A 97 13.09 22.54 -22.80
C PRO A 97 14.53 22.60 -22.29
N ASP A 98 15.06 23.80 -22.04
CA ASP A 98 16.42 24.00 -21.53
C ASP A 98 16.63 23.41 -20.13
N ALA A 99 15.55 23.22 -19.36
CA ALA A 99 15.61 22.62 -18.03
C ALA A 99 15.78 21.09 -18.09
N THR A 100 15.58 20.45 -19.25
CA THR A 100 15.80 19.00 -19.50
C THR A 100 15.24 18.08 -18.40
N VAL A 101 14.11 18.45 -17.82
CA VAL A 101 13.55 17.86 -16.59
C VAL A 101 13.26 16.37 -16.77
N GLU A 102 12.74 15.98 -17.93
CA GLU A 102 12.46 14.58 -18.22
C GLU A 102 13.73 13.75 -18.45
N GLN A 103 14.78 14.34 -19.03
CA GLN A 103 16.07 13.67 -19.22
C GLN A 103 16.76 13.41 -17.88
N LEU A 104 16.87 14.45 -17.03
CA LEU A 104 17.41 14.31 -15.67
C LEU A 104 16.70 13.21 -14.87
N ARG A 105 15.37 13.13 -15.00
CA ARG A 105 14.57 12.08 -14.36
C ARG A 105 14.89 10.69 -14.90
N ARG A 106 15.02 10.53 -16.22
CA ARG A 106 15.34 9.24 -16.85
C ARG A 106 16.72 8.76 -16.45
N ASP A 107 17.70 9.66 -16.43
CA ASP A 107 19.07 9.34 -16.03
C ASP A 107 19.13 8.91 -14.57
N ALA A 108 18.44 9.64 -13.68
CA ALA A 108 18.29 9.25 -12.29
C ALA A 108 17.58 7.90 -12.12
N ALA A 109 16.52 7.64 -12.88
CA ALA A 109 15.80 6.37 -12.84
C ALA A 109 16.63 5.19 -13.37
N ALA A 110 17.43 5.41 -14.41
CA ALA A 110 18.34 4.41 -14.96
C ALA A 110 19.47 4.07 -13.97
N LYS A 111 20.07 5.08 -13.34
CA LYS A 111 21.06 4.91 -12.28
C LYS A 111 20.48 4.12 -11.10
N HIS A 112 19.31 4.52 -10.61
CA HIS A 112 18.63 3.84 -9.50
C HIS A 112 18.27 2.39 -9.85
N ARG A 113 17.83 2.11 -11.08
CA ARG A 113 17.58 0.73 -11.54
C ARG A 113 18.86 -0.12 -11.54
N GLY A 114 20.00 0.47 -11.93
CA GLY A 114 21.30 -0.20 -11.91
C GLY A 114 21.79 -0.52 -10.50
N GLU A 115 21.50 0.35 -9.53
CA GLU A 115 21.93 0.19 -8.13
C GLU A 115 21.09 -0.84 -7.35
N TYR A 116 19.78 -0.93 -7.60
CA TYR A 116 18.85 -1.67 -6.72
C TYR A 116 18.37 -3.04 -7.24
N GLY A 117 18.98 -3.59 -8.29
CA GLY A 117 18.91 -5.00 -8.69
C GLY A 117 17.58 -5.74 -8.43
N PHE A 118 17.59 -6.70 -7.49
CA PHE A 118 16.42 -7.51 -7.12
C PHE A 118 15.33 -6.71 -6.40
N LEU A 119 15.69 -5.77 -5.52
CA LEU A 119 14.75 -4.94 -4.77
C LEU A 119 13.90 -4.07 -5.70
N TYR A 120 14.46 -3.62 -6.82
CA TYR A 120 13.74 -2.87 -7.84
C TYR A 120 12.58 -3.67 -8.49
N LYS A 121 12.67 -5.01 -8.53
CA LYS A 121 11.63 -5.86 -9.13
C LYS A 121 10.45 -6.05 -8.19
N ILE A 122 10.67 -5.95 -6.88
CA ILE A 122 9.60 -6.05 -5.88
C ILE A 122 8.87 -4.72 -5.86
N HIS A 123 7.65 -4.71 -6.40
CA HIS A 123 6.81 -3.53 -6.29
C HIS A 123 6.37 -3.37 -4.85
N LEU A 124 6.52 -2.17 -4.29
CA LEU A 124 6.16 -1.86 -2.91
C LEU A 124 4.70 -2.27 -2.59
N ASN A 125 3.81 -2.20 -3.58
CA ASN A 125 2.44 -2.67 -3.46
C ASN A 125 2.31 -4.13 -2.97
N TRP A 126 3.18 -5.02 -3.44
CA TRP A 126 3.18 -6.43 -3.02
C TRP A 126 3.54 -6.61 -1.56
N VAL A 127 4.42 -5.77 -1.01
CA VAL A 127 4.81 -5.83 0.40
C VAL A 127 3.59 -5.57 1.29
N TRP A 128 2.82 -4.54 0.98
CA TRP A 128 1.60 -4.18 1.72
C TRP A 128 0.52 -5.26 1.62
N ILE A 129 0.31 -5.81 0.42
CA ILE A 129 -0.66 -6.88 0.19
C ILE A 129 -0.25 -8.14 0.95
N ALA A 130 1.02 -8.55 0.84
CA ALA A 130 1.52 -9.76 1.48
C ALA A 130 1.37 -9.71 3.00
N LEU A 131 1.65 -8.57 3.63
CA LEU A 131 1.49 -8.40 5.07
C LEU A 131 0.04 -8.60 5.53
N ASN A 132 -0.91 -7.95 4.86
CA ASN A 132 -2.33 -8.10 5.20
C ASN A 132 -2.87 -9.50 4.86
N LEU A 133 -2.35 -10.12 3.80
CA LEU A 133 -2.68 -11.50 3.45
C LEU A 133 -2.17 -12.50 4.50
N LEU A 134 -0.97 -12.31 5.03
CA LEU A 134 -0.44 -13.14 6.13
C LEU A 134 -1.33 -13.08 7.38
N ILE A 135 -1.88 -11.90 7.68
CA ILE A 135 -2.86 -11.74 8.78
C ILE A 135 -4.14 -12.53 8.49
N ALA A 136 -4.69 -12.41 7.27
CA ALA A 136 -5.87 -13.17 6.90
C ALA A 136 -5.63 -14.69 6.96
N LEU A 137 -4.49 -15.16 6.45
CA LEU A 137 -4.11 -16.57 6.47
C LEU A 137 -3.91 -17.11 7.89
N SER A 138 -3.32 -16.32 8.79
CA SER A 138 -3.17 -16.73 10.18
C SER A 138 -4.51 -16.85 10.91
N GLY A 139 -5.50 -16.01 10.60
CA GLY A 139 -6.89 -16.20 11.04
C GLY A 139 -7.49 -17.53 10.56
N LEU A 140 -7.25 -17.92 9.31
CA LEU A 140 -7.69 -19.21 8.77
C LEU A 140 -7.01 -20.40 9.46
N VAL A 141 -5.72 -20.29 9.76
CA VAL A 141 -4.99 -21.30 10.53
C VAL A 141 -5.60 -21.47 11.93
N VAL A 142 -5.94 -20.37 12.60
CA VAL A 142 -6.63 -20.44 13.91
C VAL A 142 -7.99 -21.13 13.77
N LEU A 143 -8.80 -20.78 12.78
CA LEU A 143 -10.10 -21.44 12.55
C LEU A 143 -9.94 -22.94 12.32
N TYR A 144 -8.92 -23.35 11.58
CA TYR A 144 -8.61 -24.76 11.35
C TYR A 144 -8.23 -25.48 12.65
N ILE A 145 -7.39 -24.86 13.50
CA ILE A 145 -7.03 -25.40 14.82
C ILE A 145 -8.28 -25.55 15.70
N VAL A 146 -9.14 -24.54 15.75
CA VAL A 146 -10.40 -24.58 16.50
C VAL A 146 -11.28 -25.73 16.00
N PHE A 147 -11.40 -25.92 14.69
CA PHE A 147 -12.19 -27.02 14.13
C PHE A 147 -11.67 -28.40 14.57
N LEU A 148 -10.36 -28.64 14.47
CA LEU A 148 -9.73 -29.91 14.89
C LEU A 148 -9.94 -30.23 16.37
N GLN A 149 -9.89 -29.22 17.24
CA GLN A 149 -10.06 -29.44 18.68
C GLN A 149 -11.51 -29.77 19.09
N ASN A 150 -12.50 -29.39 18.29
CA ASN A 150 -13.92 -29.60 18.59
C ASN A 150 -14.54 -30.76 17.79
N HIS A 151 -13.81 -31.32 16.82
CA HIS A 151 -14.19 -32.50 16.04
C HIS A 151 -12.99 -33.45 15.93
N PRO A 152 -12.69 -34.24 16.98
CA PRO A 152 -11.57 -35.19 16.99
C PRO A 152 -11.79 -36.37 16.03
#